data_AF-A0A519BJN4-F1
#
_entry.id   AF-A0A519BJN4-F1
#
_cell.length_a   1.000
_cell.length_b   1.000
_cell.length_c   1.000
_cell.angle_alpha   90.00
_cell.angle_beta   90.00
_cell.angle_gamma   90.00
#
_symmetry.space_group_name_H-M   'P 1'
#
loop_
_entity.id
_entity.type
_entity.pdbx_description
1 polymer ?
#
loop_
_entity_poly.entity_id
_entity_poly.type
_entity_poly.pdbx_seq_one_letter_code
_entity_poly.pdbx_strand_id
1 'polypeptide(L)' 'MKFRYFLAVIFVAIPLLAYLLIPIYDRKTPILLGLPFFYFYQIIWLIFSAIFFYIAAILIDLKD' A
#
# COMPACT_ATOMS: atom_id res chain seq x y z
N MET A 1 6.13 21.32 -10.14
CA MET A 1 7.15 20.26 -10.35
C MET A 1 7.65 19.54 -9.08
N LYS A 2 8.73 19.96 -8.40
CA LYS A 2 9.47 19.10 -7.42
C LYS A 2 8.63 18.54 -6.27
N PHE A 3 7.67 19.31 -5.75
CA PHE A 3 6.80 18.88 -4.66
C PHE A 3 5.88 17.71 -5.04
N ARG A 4 5.39 17.67 -6.29
CA ARG A 4 4.52 16.57 -6.77
C ARG A 4 5.27 15.25 -6.84
N TYR A 5 6.51 15.27 -7.30
CA TYR A 5 7.38 14.08 -7.31
C TYR A 5 7.71 13.61 -5.90
N PHE A 6 7.98 14.53 -4.97
CA PHE A 6 8.17 14.17 -3.56
C PHE A 6 6.94 13.45 -2.98
N LEU A 7 5.73 13.97 -3.26
CA LEU A 7 4.49 13.29 -2.88
C LEU A 7 4.38 11.91 -3.55
N ALA A 8 4.63 11.81 -4.86
CA ALA A 8 4.56 10.53 -5.58
C ALA A 8 5.48 9.46 -4.95
N VAL A 9 6.69 9.84 -4.54
CA VAL A 9 7.61 8.94 -3.80
C VAL A 9 7.00 8.49 -2.48
N ILE A 10 6.37 9.39 -1.71
CA ILE A 10 5.69 9.03 -0.47
C ILE A 10 4.56 8.02 -0.74
N PHE A 11 3.71 8.29 -1.74
CA PHE A 11 2.61 7.39 -2.10
C PHE A 11 3.12 6.00 -2.48
N VAL A 12 4.25 5.89 -3.18
CA VAL A 12 4.89 4.60 -3.50
C VAL A 12 5.52 3.93 -2.27
N ALA A 13 6.10 4.70 -1.36
CA ALA A 13 6.76 4.18 -0.17
C ALA A 13 5.79 3.59 0.86
N ILE A 14 4.56 4.11 0.95
CA ILE A 14 3.57 3.65 1.95
C ILE A 14 3.25 2.15 1.80
N PRO A 15 2.87 1.63 0.60
CA PRO A 15 2.70 0.20 0.36
C PRO A 15 3.92 -0.64 0.74
N LEU A 16 5.13 -0.19 0.37
CA LEU A 16 6.37 -0.91 0.69
C LEU A 16 6.54 -1.06 2.20
N LEU A 17 6.36 0.04 2.95
CA LEU A 17 6.48 0.03 4.41
C LEU A 17 5.41 -0.86 5.05
N ALA A 18 4.19 -0.85 4.54
CA ALA A 18 3.12 -1.70 5.07
C ALA A 18 3.45 -3.19 4.97
N TYR A 19 3.99 -3.63 3.83
CA TYR A 19 4.44 -5.02 3.66
C TYR A 19 5.72 -5.37 4.44
N LEU A 20 6.53 -4.39 4.84
CA LEU A 20 7.71 -4.66 5.68
C LEU A 20 7.37 -4.79 7.17
N LEU A 21 6.20 -4.33 7.60
CA LEU A 21 5.75 -4.40 8.99
C LEU A 21 5.18 -5.80 9.33
N ILE A 22 5.97 -6.85 9.08
CA ILE A 22 5.62 -8.27 9.25
C ILE A 22 4.89 -8.55 10.57
N PRO A 23 5.36 -8.06 11.74
CA PRO A 23 4.72 -8.38 13.02
C PRO A 23 3.27 -7.86 13.15
N ILE A 24 2.84 -6.93 12.30
CA ILE A 24 1.47 -6.42 12.30
C ILE A 24 0.49 -7.43 11.73
N TYR A 25 0.89 -8.21 10.73
CA TYR A 25 -0.04 -9.02 9.95
C TYR A 25 0.25 -10.52 9.96
N ASP A 26 1.49 -10.93 10.28
CA ASP A 26 1.83 -12.34 10.44
C ASP A 26 1.34 -12.87 11.80
N ARG A 27 0.02 -13.00 11.89
CA ARG A 27 -0.68 -13.45 13.09
C ARG A 27 -1.63 -14.58 12.73
N LYS A 28 -1.70 -15.58 13.61
CA LYS A 28 -2.61 -16.72 13.46
C LYS A 28 -4.09 -16.31 13.59
N THR A 29 -4.36 -15.20 14.27
CA THR A 29 -5.71 -14.66 14.48
C THR A 29 -5.77 -13.18 14.09
N PRO A 30 -6.93 -12.66 13.65
CA PRO A 30 -8.18 -13.40 13.41
C PRO A 30 -8.10 -14.38 12.24
N ILE A 31 -8.97 -15.40 12.27
CA ILE A 31 -9.21 -16.29 11.13
C ILE A 31 -10.53 -15.84 10.51
N LEU A 32 -10.53 -15.49 9.24
CA LEU A 32 -11.74 -15.25 8.47
C LEU A 32 -11.80 -16.27 7.33
N LEU A 33 -12.98 -16.85 7.07
CA LEU A 33 -13.18 -17.83 5.99
C LEU A 33 -12.15 -19.00 6.00
N GLY A 34 -11.65 -19.38 7.17
CA GLY A 34 -10.62 -20.43 7.32
C GLY A 34 -9.18 -20.00 7.01
N LEU A 35 -8.95 -18.73 6.68
CA LEU A 35 -7.63 -18.17 6.40
C LEU A 35 -7.13 -17.27 7.55
N PRO A 36 -5.84 -17.34 7.92
CA PRO A 36 -5.23 -16.43 8.88
C PRO A 36 -5.24 -14.96 8.43
N PHE A 37 -5.03 -14.06 9.39
CA PHE A 37 -5.03 -12.61 9.19
C PHE A 37 -4.08 -12.13 8.08
N PHE A 38 -2.94 -12.80 7.91
CA PHE A 38 -1.97 -12.53 6.85
C PHE A 38 -2.64 -12.32 5.49
N TYR A 39 -3.52 -13.23 5.07
CA TYR A 39 -4.14 -13.21 3.73
C TYR A 39 -5.06 -12.01 3.54
N PHE A 40 -5.90 -11.71 4.53
CA PHE A 40 -6.80 -10.55 4.48
C PHE A 40 -6.04 -9.25 4.44
N TYR A 41 -4.96 -9.16 5.23
CA TYR A 41 -4.06 -8.02 5.19
C TYR A 41 -3.46 -7.85 3.80
N GLN A 42 -2.98 -8.92 3.16
CA GLN A 42 -2.43 -8.84 1.79
C GLN A 42 -3.47 -8.34 0.78
N ILE A 43 -4.70 -8.86 0.82
CA ILE A 43 -5.77 -8.48 -0.12
C ILE A 43 -6.18 -7.02 0.07
N ILE A 44 -6.35 -6.58 1.31
CA ILE A 44 -6.69 -5.19 1.62
C ILE A 44 -5.58 -4.26 1.14
N TRP A 45 -4.32 -4.62 1.43
CA TRP A 45 -3.17 -3.82 0.99
C TRP A 45 -2.92 -3.88 -0.52
N LEU A 46 -3.36 -4.93 -1.22
CA LEU A 46 -3.31 -4.97 -2.67
C LEU A 46 -4.19 -3.85 -3.27
N ILE A 47 -5.41 -3.69 -2.76
CA ILE A 47 -6.34 -2.64 -3.19
C ILE A 47 -5.77 -1.26 -2.85
N PHE A 48 -5.28 -1.07 -1.62
CA PHE A 48 -4.66 0.19 -1.24
C PHE A 48 -3.42 0.50 -2.10
N SER A 49 -2.56 -0.48 -2.37
CA SER A 49 -1.36 -0.30 -3.21
C SER A 49 -1.73 0.19 -4.60
N ALA A 50 -2.78 -0.39 -5.21
CA ALA A 50 -3.27 0.08 -6.50
C ALA A 50 -3.73 1.54 -6.45
N ILE A 51 -4.45 1.95 -5.39
CA ILE A 51 -4.87 3.34 -5.18
C ILE A 51 -3.66 4.26 -5.01
N PHE A 52 -2.70 3.88 -4.17
CA PHE A 52 -1.48 4.66 -3.93
C PHE A 52 -0.66 4.85 -5.22
N PHE A 53 -0.47 3.79 -5.99
CA PHE A 53 0.25 3.84 -7.27
C PHE A 53 -0.50 4.64 -8.33
N TYR A 54 -1.83 4.54 -8.39
CA TYR A 54 -2.65 5.35 -9.28
C TYR A 54 -2.52 6.85 -8.98
N ILE A 55 -2.57 7.23 -7.69
CA ILE A 55 -2.37 8.62 -7.27
C ILE A 55 -0.95 9.09 -7.61
N ALA A 56 0.07 8.26 -7.38
CA ALA A 56 1.44 8.58 -7.74
C ALA A 56 1.60 8.80 -9.26
N ALA A 57 0.97 7.96 -10.10
CA ALA A 57 0.96 8.13 -11.55
C ALA A 57 0.32 9.46 -11.96
N ILE A 58 -0.85 9.80 -11.41
CA ILE A 58 -1.50 11.10 -11.66
C ILE A 58 -0.58 12.26 -11.28
N LEU A 59 0.04 12.21 -10.10
CA LEU A 59 0.94 13.27 -9.62
C LEU A 59 2.15 13.49 -10.54
N ILE A 60 2.60 12.44 -11.21
CA ILE A 60 3.72 12.47 -12.16
C ILE A 60 3.27 13.02 -13.52
N ASP A 61 2.09 12.63 -14.00
CA ASP A 61 1.56 12.98 -15.33
C ASP A 61 0.90 14.37 -15.40
N LEU A 62 0.63 14.98 -14.25
CA LEU A 62 0.11 16.34 -14.12
C LEU A 62 1.08 17.36 -14.75
N LYS A 63 0.82 17.74 -16.01
CA LYS A 63 1.47 18.88 -16.68
C LYS A 63 1.33 20.13 -15.81
N ASP A 64 2.43 20.87 -15.64
CA ASP A 64 2.42 22.16 -14.94
C ASP A 64 1.61 23.21 -15.72
#